data_AF-A0A6V7UWQ0-F1
#
_entry.id   AF-A0A6V7UWQ0-F1
#
_cell.length_a   1.000
_cell.length_b   1.000
_cell.length_c   1.000
_cell.angle_alpha   90.00
_cell.angle_beta   90.00
_cell.angle_gamma   90.00
#
_symmetry.space_group_name_H-M   'P 1'
#
loop_
_entity.id
_entity.type
_entity.pdbx_description
1 polymer ?
#
loop_
_entity_poly.entity_id
_entity_poly.type
_entity_poly.pdbx_seq_one_letter_code
_entity_poly.pdbx_strand_id
1 'polypeptide(L)'
;MLMRKEEAMRRKENVVTFNYLQKHTDKTQKMIELNIEGIKFTIETKEALYKHETNNFLKELPGIKNNIKFSKALVILNRWTKNNFVNQERFGFLDEYSISIMLAKINILYPNVSLIELIERFFLTYLTWNNSIPVRIMENRKHIITENEGSSIIILSPTYPEQNLTKQINKSTTKIIKKAMLEGLKEIRKARNLSSEEIKDFWKKFLEPKKISEI
;
A
#
# COMPACT_ATOMS: atom_id res chain seq x y z
N MET A 1 8.23 -38.63 -40.44
CA MET A 1 7.19 -38.99 -39.45
C MET A 1 7.52 -38.53 -38.02
N LEU A 2 8.76 -38.13 -37.69
CA LEU A 2 9.09 -37.57 -36.36
C LEU A 2 8.81 -36.05 -36.21
N MET A 3 8.84 -35.27 -37.29
CA MET A 3 8.63 -33.81 -37.22
C MET A 3 7.21 -33.37 -36.81
N ARG A 4 6.20 -34.26 -36.89
CA ARG A 4 4.81 -33.93 -36.52
C ARG A 4 4.46 -34.21 -35.06
N LYS A 5 5.32 -34.89 -34.30
CA LYS A 5 5.06 -35.15 -32.86
C LYS A 5 5.69 -34.11 -31.94
N GLU A 6 6.67 -33.33 -32.40
CA GLU A 6 7.28 -32.26 -31.60
C GLU A 6 6.46 -30.95 -31.61
N GLU A 7 5.64 -30.70 -32.63
CA GLU A 7 4.74 -29.54 -32.65
C GLU A 7 3.46 -29.73 -31.83
N ALA A 8 3.00 -30.97 -31.63
CA ALA A 8 1.88 -31.28 -30.74
C ALA A 8 2.24 -31.17 -29.25
N MET A 9 3.54 -31.03 -28.94
CA MET A 9 4.08 -30.80 -27.59
C MET A 9 4.42 -29.32 -27.36
N ARG A 10 3.93 -28.40 -28.20
CA ARG A 10 4.08 -26.95 -27.99
C ARG A 10 2.80 -26.37 -27.39
N ARG A 11 2.92 -26.06 -26.10
CA ARG A 11 2.08 -25.16 -25.30
C ARG A 11 0.62 -25.63 -25.15
N LYS A 12 0.37 -26.37 -24.06
CA LYS A 12 -0.89 -26.15 -23.31
C LYS A 12 -0.86 -24.68 -22.89
N GLU A 13 -1.31 -23.79 -23.76
CA GLU A 13 -1.66 -22.45 -23.34
C GLU A 13 -2.75 -22.65 -22.29
N ASN A 14 -2.48 -22.21 -21.07
CA ASN A 14 -3.48 -22.13 -20.01
C ASN A 14 -4.49 -21.04 -20.43
N VAL A 15 -5.34 -21.36 -21.41
CA VAL A 15 -6.34 -20.46 -21.96
C VAL A 15 -7.45 -20.34 -20.93
N VAL A 16 -7.45 -19.22 -20.22
CA VAL A 16 -8.53 -18.85 -19.32
C VAL A 16 -9.76 -18.52 -20.17
N THR A 17 -10.73 -19.43 -20.21
CA THR A 17 -11.96 -19.24 -20.99
C THR A 17 -12.95 -18.33 -20.26
N PHE A 18 -13.78 -17.61 -21.02
CA PHE A 18 -14.83 -16.75 -20.47
C PHE A 18 -15.79 -17.51 -19.53
N ASN A 19 -16.07 -18.78 -19.83
CA ASN A 19 -16.90 -19.65 -18.98
C ASN A 19 -16.22 -19.98 -17.64
N TYR A 20 -14.87 -20.09 -17.61
CA TYR A 20 -14.11 -20.26 -16.37
C TYR A 20 -14.21 -19.01 -15.49
N LEU A 21 -14.12 -17.82 -16.12
CA LEU A 21 -14.27 -16.54 -15.45
C LEU A 21 -15.69 -16.39 -14.86
N GLN A 22 -16.74 -16.69 -15.63
CA GLN A 22 -18.13 -16.61 -15.17
C GLN A 22 -18.43 -17.47 -13.93
N LYS A 23 -17.83 -18.67 -13.82
CA LYS A 23 -18.00 -19.55 -12.63
C LYS A 23 -17.45 -18.95 -11.34
N HIS A 24 -16.50 -18.01 -11.45
CA HIS A 24 -15.86 -17.32 -10.34
C HIS A 24 -16.29 -15.85 -10.26
N THR A 25 -17.25 -15.43 -11.08
CA THR A 25 -17.80 -14.08 -11.06
C THR A 25 -18.97 -14.05 -10.09
N ASP A 26 -18.71 -13.71 -8.84
CA ASP A 26 -19.77 -13.30 -7.93
C ASP A 26 -20.26 -11.91 -8.39
N LYS A 27 -21.58 -11.70 -8.53
CA LYS A 27 -22.17 -10.40 -8.92
C LYS A 27 -21.76 -9.26 -7.96
N THR A 28 -21.21 -9.61 -6.79
CA THR A 28 -20.68 -8.69 -5.78
C THR A 28 -19.16 -8.52 -5.80
N GLN A 29 -18.40 -9.42 -6.46
CA GLN A 29 -16.93 -9.36 -6.47
C GLN A 29 -16.40 -8.60 -7.68
N LYS A 30 -15.72 -7.49 -7.39
CA LYS A 30 -15.02 -6.64 -8.37
C LYS A 30 -13.73 -7.26 -8.93
N MET A 31 -13.48 -8.54 -8.68
CA MET A 31 -12.24 -9.23 -9.04
C MET A 31 -12.43 -10.74 -9.22
N ILE A 32 -11.61 -11.34 -10.08
CA ILE A 32 -11.49 -12.78 -10.31
C ILE A 32 -10.06 -13.19 -9.93
N GLU A 33 -9.93 -14.16 -9.03
CA GLU A 33 -8.64 -14.75 -8.67
C GLU A 33 -8.40 -16.05 -9.44
N LEU A 34 -7.23 -16.17 -10.05
CA LEU A 34 -6.79 -17.37 -10.77
C LEU A 34 -5.48 -17.85 -10.16
N ASN A 35 -5.27 -19.16 -10.11
CA ASN A 35 -3.98 -19.74 -9.77
C ASN A 35 -3.50 -20.57 -10.97
N ILE A 36 -2.44 -20.11 -11.63
CA ILE A 36 -1.84 -20.76 -12.79
C ILE A 36 -0.40 -21.09 -12.42
N GLU A 37 -0.08 -22.37 -12.35
CA GLU A 37 1.28 -22.87 -12.06
C GLU A 37 1.87 -22.32 -10.74
N GLY A 38 1.02 -22.09 -9.74
CA GLY A 38 1.43 -21.54 -8.43
C GLY A 38 1.51 -20.00 -8.40
N ILE A 39 1.28 -19.33 -9.54
CA ILE A 39 1.20 -17.87 -9.62
C ILE A 39 -0.26 -17.46 -9.49
N LYS A 40 -0.54 -16.65 -8.46
CA LYS A 40 -1.87 -16.06 -8.25
C LYS A 40 -2.04 -14.82 -9.12
N PHE A 41 -2.95 -14.87 -10.08
CA PHE A 41 -3.39 -13.73 -10.88
C PHE A 41 -4.67 -13.17 -10.30
N THR A 42 -4.79 -11.85 -10.27
CA THR A 42 -6.03 -11.15 -9.90
C THR A 42 -6.45 -10.28 -11.08
N ILE A 43 -7.63 -10.55 -11.62
CA ILE A 43 -8.25 -9.76 -12.69
C ILE A 43 -9.30 -8.90 -12.03
N GLU A 44 -9.04 -7.60 -11.92
CA GLU A 44 -10.00 -6.66 -11.34
C GLU A 44 -10.86 -6.02 -12.43
N THR A 45 -12.11 -5.70 -12.09
CA THR A 45 -13.04 -4.97 -12.95
C THR A 45 -12.61 -3.50 -13.10
N LYS A 46 -13.16 -2.80 -14.09
CA LYS A 46 -12.88 -1.37 -14.37
C LYS A 46 -13.03 -0.46 -13.14
N GLU A 47 -13.84 -0.83 -12.15
CA GLU A 47 -14.03 -0.05 -10.93
C GLU A 47 -12.82 -0.05 -9.98
N ALA A 48 -11.89 -1.01 -10.12
CA ALA A 48 -10.64 -1.03 -9.36
C ALA A 48 -9.47 -0.32 -10.07
N LEU A 49 -9.73 0.27 -11.24
CA LEU A 49 -8.72 0.92 -12.09
C LEU A 49 -7.93 2.02 -11.35
N TYR A 50 -8.54 2.70 -10.38
CA TYR A 50 -7.88 3.73 -9.57
C TYR A 50 -6.61 3.22 -8.86
N LYS A 51 -6.56 1.94 -8.49
CA LYS A 51 -5.38 1.31 -7.85
C LYS A 51 -4.20 1.27 -8.82
N HIS A 52 -4.45 0.77 -10.03
CA HIS A 52 -3.47 0.73 -11.11
C HIS A 52 -3.03 2.15 -11.52
N GLU A 53 -3.98 3.07 -11.67
CA GLU A 53 -3.68 4.46 -12.01
C GLU A 53 -2.86 5.17 -10.93
N THR A 54 -3.14 4.92 -9.65
CA THR A 54 -2.36 5.44 -8.52
C THR A 54 -0.91 5.02 -8.62
N ASN A 55 -0.66 3.72 -8.88
CA ASN A 55 0.70 3.20 -9.06
C ASN A 55 1.42 3.86 -10.24
N ASN A 56 0.74 4.00 -11.37
CA ASN A 56 1.34 4.63 -12.55
C ASN A 56 1.61 6.12 -12.32
N PHE A 57 0.69 6.82 -11.67
CA PHE A 57 0.89 8.21 -11.28
C PHE A 57 2.13 8.37 -10.40
N LEU A 58 2.28 7.56 -9.36
CA LEU A 58 3.44 7.62 -8.46
C LEU A 58 4.76 7.30 -9.17
N LYS A 59 4.77 6.34 -10.10
CA LYS A 59 5.97 6.00 -10.89
C LYS A 59 6.45 7.16 -11.75
N GLU A 60 5.54 7.99 -12.24
CA GLU A 60 5.86 9.14 -13.09
C GLU A 60 6.03 10.45 -12.32
N LEU A 61 5.64 10.48 -11.04
CA LEU A 61 5.68 11.70 -10.24
C LEU A 61 7.12 12.20 -10.01
N PRO A 62 7.43 13.48 -10.33
CA PRO A 62 8.74 14.05 -10.04
C PRO A 62 9.13 13.90 -8.56
N GLY A 63 10.38 13.55 -8.30
CA GLY A 63 10.88 13.26 -6.95
C GLY A 63 10.57 11.86 -6.42
N ILE A 64 9.63 11.12 -7.04
CA ILE A 64 9.33 9.71 -6.75
C ILE A 64 9.87 8.79 -7.84
N LYS A 65 9.74 9.20 -9.11
CA LYS A 65 10.26 8.47 -10.26
C LYS A 65 11.72 8.07 -10.06
N ASN A 66 11.99 6.77 -10.15
CA ASN A 66 13.32 6.15 -9.95
C ASN A 66 13.99 6.44 -8.59
N ASN A 67 13.23 6.88 -7.57
CA ASN A 67 13.77 7.19 -6.26
C ASN A 67 13.95 5.90 -5.43
N ILE A 68 15.18 5.38 -5.38
CA ILE A 68 15.54 4.16 -4.64
C ILE A 68 15.20 4.28 -3.14
N LYS A 69 15.39 5.46 -2.53
CA LYS A 69 15.06 5.69 -1.12
C LYS A 69 13.57 5.55 -0.87
N PHE A 70 12.75 6.15 -1.73
CA PHE A 70 11.29 6.00 -1.67
C PHE A 70 10.88 4.54 -1.79
N SER A 71 11.39 3.81 -2.78
CA SER A 71 11.08 2.40 -2.99
C SER A 71 11.45 1.54 -1.77
N LYS A 72 12.63 1.77 -1.17
CA LYS A 72 13.05 1.09 0.05
C LYS A 72 12.12 1.40 1.23
N ALA A 73 11.81 2.67 1.44
CA ALA A 73 10.89 3.09 2.50
C ALA A 73 9.49 2.48 2.32
N LEU A 74 8.98 2.41 1.09
CA LEU A 74 7.68 1.83 0.79
C LEU A 74 7.63 0.33 1.10
N VAL A 75 8.66 -0.42 0.71
CA VAL A 75 8.78 -1.86 1.04
C VAL A 75 8.83 -2.06 2.54
N ILE A 76 9.63 -1.25 3.26
CA ILE A 76 9.73 -1.31 4.72
C ILE A 76 8.39 -1.03 5.38
N LEU A 77 7.69 0.03 4.98
CA LEU A 77 6.38 0.41 5.55
C LEU A 77 5.29 -0.60 5.21
N ASN A 78 5.25 -1.13 3.98
CA ASN A 78 4.30 -2.18 3.60
C ASN A 78 4.54 -3.48 4.40
N ARG A 79 5.80 -3.85 4.63
CA ARG A 79 6.12 -5.00 5.48
C ARG A 79 5.75 -4.72 6.94
N TRP A 80 6.10 -3.54 7.45
CA TRP A 80 5.78 -3.10 8.81
C TRP A 80 4.28 -3.11 9.08
N THR A 81 3.45 -2.56 8.18
CA THR A 81 1.99 -2.52 8.35
C THR A 81 1.38 -3.92 8.42
N LYS A 82 1.83 -4.86 7.57
CA LYS A 82 1.39 -6.26 7.61
C LYS A 82 1.76 -6.93 8.94
N ASN A 83 3.00 -6.74 9.37
CA ASN A 83 3.52 -7.33 10.61
C ASN A 83 2.91 -6.73 11.89
N ASN A 84 2.34 -5.53 11.81
CA ASN A 84 1.61 -4.87 12.89
C ASN A 84 0.08 -4.98 12.73
N PHE A 85 -0.41 -5.80 11.80
CA PHE A 85 -1.83 -6.05 11.50
C PHE A 85 -2.65 -4.78 11.26
N VAL A 86 -2.03 -3.77 10.66
CA VAL A 86 -2.68 -2.52 10.22
C VAL A 86 -2.74 -2.42 8.69
N ASN A 87 -2.70 -3.57 8.00
CA ASN A 87 -2.75 -3.69 6.53
C ASN A 87 -3.89 -4.62 6.07
N GLN A 88 -5.13 -4.14 6.12
CA GLN A 88 -6.33 -4.86 5.67
C GLN A 88 -7.49 -3.87 5.44
N GLU A 89 -7.67 -3.40 4.20
CA GLU A 89 -8.71 -2.41 3.84
C GLU A 89 -10.13 -2.85 4.29
N ARG A 90 -10.46 -4.12 4.05
CA ARG A 90 -11.78 -4.72 4.35
C ARG A 90 -12.14 -4.72 5.84
N PHE A 91 -11.14 -4.62 6.72
CA PHE A 91 -11.33 -4.54 8.17
C PHE A 91 -11.16 -3.11 8.71
N GLY A 92 -11.13 -2.10 7.82
CA GLY A 92 -11.00 -0.70 8.22
C GLY A 92 -9.57 -0.31 8.59
N PHE A 93 -8.56 -0.96 8.01
CA PHE A 93 -7.15 -0.58 8.14
C PHE A 93 -6.59 0.00 6.83
N LEU A 94 -5.32 0.40 6.85
CA LEU A 94 -4.64 0.94 5.67
C LEU A 94 -4.38 -0.17 4.64
N ASP A 95 -4.26 0.21 3.37
CA ASP A 95 -3.80 -0.66 2.29
C ASP A 95 -2.48 -0.13 1.69
N GLU A 96 -1.86 -0.91 0.80
CA GLU A 96 -0.56 -0.57 0.22
C GLU A 96 -0.60 0.73 -0.60
N TYR A 97 -1.75 1.07 -1.19
CA TYR A 97 -1.96 2.29 -1.96
C TYR A 97 -2.07 3.52 -1.06
N SER A 98 -2.80 3.41 0.05
CA SER A 98 -2.87 4.46 1.07
C SER A 98 -1.49 4.76 1.62
N ILE A 99 -0.69 3.73 1.94
CA ILE A 99 0.69 3.88 2.42
C ILE A 99 1.59 4.55 1.38
N SER A 100 1.46 4.18 0.10
CA SER A 100 2.29 4.77 -0.97
C SER A 100 1.99 6.25 -1.18
N ILE A 101 0.72 6.66 -1.15
CA ILE A 101 0.31 8.08 -1.23
C ILE A 101 0.79 8.85 -0.01
N MET A 102 0.60 8.29 1.18
CA MET A 102 1.06 8.89 2.43
C MET A 102 2.57 9.12 2.40
N LEU A 103 3.35 8.10 2.02
CA LEU A 103 4.80 8.21 1.92
C LEU A 103 5.23 9.19 0.83
N ALA A 104 4.54 9.21 -0.32
CA ALA A 104 4.86 10.12 -1.42
C ALA A 104 4.74 11.57 -0.97
N LYS A 105 3.68 11.92 -0.23
CA LYS A 105 3.52 13.26 0.35
C LYS A 105 4.72 13.64 1.24
N ILE A 106 5.19 12.73 2.10
CA ILE A 106 6.35 12.99 2.96
C ILE A 106 7.64 13.13 2.16
N ASN A 107 7.87 12.29 1.16
CA ASN A 107 9.07 12.37 0.33
C ASN A 107 9.11 13.67 -0.49
N ILE A 108 7.95 14.18 -0.93
CA ILE A 108 7.84 15.48 -1.62
C ILE A 108 8.16 16.63 -0.66
N LEU A 109 7.64 16.58 0.57
CA LEU A 109 7.91 17.61 1.59
C LEU A 109 9.36 17.59 2.08
N TYR A 110 10.00 16.42 2.09
CA TYR A 110 11.34 16.20 2.63
C TYR A 110 12.21 15.40 1.65
N PRO A 111 12.57 15.96 0.48
CA PRO A 111 13.24 15.21 -0.57
C PRO A 111 14.65 14.74 -0.20
N ASN A 112 15.35 15.48 0.68
CA ASN A 112 16.77 15.29 0.96
C ASN A 112 17.10 14.55 2.26
N VAL A 113 16.08 14.00 2.96
CA VAL A 113 16.30 13.30 4.24
C VAL A 113 16.80 11.86 4.03
N SER A 114 17.41 11.27 5.06
CA SER A 114 17.86 9.87 5.03
C SER A 114 16.68 8.88 4.99
N LEU A 115 16.93 7.60 4.72
CA LEU A 115 15.88 6.55 4.75
C LEU A 115 15.20 6.45 6.11
N ILE A 116 15.99 6.44 7.19
CA ILE A 116 15.50 6.36 8.58
C ILE A 116 14.66 7.59 8.90
N GLU A 117 15.16 8.79 8.55
CA GLU A 117 14.45 10.04 8.79
C GLU A 117 13.16 10.14 7.96
N LEU A 118 13.13 9.61 6.73
CA LEU A 118 11.92 9.56 5.91
C LEU A 118 10.82 8.74 6.59
N ILE A 119 11.16 7.56 7.11
CA ILE A 119 10.23 6.67 7.84
C ILE A 119 9.82 7.31 9.18
N GLU A 120 10.75 7.96 9.87
CA GLU A 120 10.42 8.68 11.10
C GLU A 120 9.43 9.83 10.85
N ARG A 121 9.69 10.65 9.83
CA ARG A 121 8.81 11.75 9.42
C ARG A 121 7.45 11.23 8.97
N PHE A 122 7.39 10.05 8.35
CA PHE A 122 6.12 9.38 8.05
C PHE A 122 5.31 9.16 9.32
N PHE A 123 5.86 8.48 10.34
CA PHE A 123 5.12 8.24 11.57
C PHE A 123 4.76 9.53 12.30
N LEU A 124 5.73 10.44 12.46
CA LEU A 124 5.53 11.69 13.18
C LEU A 124 4.41 12.55 12.55
N THR A 125 4.43 12.66 11.22
CA THR A 125 3.44 13.45 10.48
C THR A 125 2.05 12.88 10.68
N TYR A 126 1.86 11.57 10.49
CA TYR A 126 0.52 10.97 10.55
C TYR A 126 0.00 10.72 11.97
N LEU A 127 0.86 10.71 12.98
CA LEU A 127 0.45 10.77 14.38
C LEU A 127 -0.15 12.13 14.76
N THR A 128 0.46 13.21 14.25
CA THR A 128 0.08 14.61 14.55
C THR A 128 -0.83 15.24 13.49
N TRP A 129 -1.15 14.49 12.42
CA TRP A 129 -1.97 14.97 11.31
C TRP A 129 -3.37 15.36 11.78
N ASN A 130 -3.84 16.51 11.30
CA ASN A 130 -5.23 16.90 11.46
C ASN A 130 -6.10 16.05 10.54
N ASN A 131 -6.81 15.08 11.11
CA ASN A 131 -7.67 14.15 10.37
C ASN A 131 -8.81 14.83 9.59
N SER A 132 -9.16 16.08 9.91
CA SER A 132 -10.11 16.87 9.10
C SER A 132 -9.54 17.31 7.75
N ILE A 133 -8.21 17.28 7.58
CA ILE A 133 -7.53 17.64 6.35
C ILE A 133 -7.21 16.36 5.56
N PRO A 134 -7.72 16.19 4.34
CA PRO A 134 -7.39 15.04 3.53
C PRO A 134 -5.91 14.99 3.13
N VAL A 135 -5.32 13.79 3.14
CA VAL A 135 -3.99 13.56 2.60
C VAL A 135 -4.06 13.55 1.07
N ARG A 136 -3.62 14.65 0.46
CA ARG A 136 -3.51 14.84 -1.00
C ARG A 136 -2.05 15.06 -1.42
N ILE A 137 -1.69 14.53 -2.58
CA ILE A 137 -0.40 14.82 -3.24
C ILE A 137 -0.47 16.17 -3.97
N MET A 138 -1.58 16.47 -4.65
CA MET A 138 -1.77 17.73 -5.39
C MET A 138 -2.79 18.61 -4.66
N GLU A 139 -2.37 19.78 -4.19
CA GLU A 139 -3.23 20.67 -3.39
C GLU A 139 -4.24 21.48 -4.22
N ASN A 140 -3.96 21.66 -5.52
CA ASN A 140 -4.74 22.56 -6.39
C ASN A 140 -6.08 21.98 -6.90
N ARG A 141 -6.52 20.81 -6.44
CA ARG A 141 -7.79 20.21 -6.89
C ARG A 141 -8.92 20.62 -5.96
N LYS A 142 -9.85 21.44 -6.47
CA LYS A 142 -11.03 21.95 -5.75
C LYS A 142 -12.17 20.94 -5.60
N HIS A 143 -11.93 19.64 -5.82
CA HIS A 143 -12.99 18.65 -5.67
C HIS A 143 -13.40 18.51 -4.20
N ILE A 144 -14.67 18.85 -3.94
CA ILE A 144 -15.36 18.58 -2.69
C ILE A 144 -15.72 17.10 -2.71
N ILE A 145 -15.17 16.33 -1.78
CA ILE A 145 -15.49 14.91 -1.65
C ILE A 145 -16.65 14.80 -0.66
N THR A 146 -17.82 14.45 -1.19
CA THR A 146 -19.07 14.36 -0.44
C THR A 146 -19.22 13.04 0.32
N GLU A 147 -18.46 12.00 -0.03
CA GLU A 147 -18.55 10.64 0.53
C GLU A 147 -17.49 10.36 1.61
N ASN A 148 -17.30 11.28 2.55
CA ASN A 148 -16.33 11.12 3.65
C ASN A 148 -16.97 10.94 5.03
N GLU A 149 -18.31 10.92 5.10
CA GLU A 149 -19.02 10.82 6.38
C GLU A 149 -18.62 9.55 7.13
N GLY A 150 -17.98 9.74 8.29
CA GLY A 150 -17.58 8.66 9.20
C GLY A 150 -16.12 8.20 9.11
N SER A 151 -15.40 8.50 8.04
CA SER A 151 -13.98 8.13 7.93
C SER A 151 -13.11 8.98 8.86
N SER A 152 -12.34 8.33 9.72
CA SER A 152 -11.50 9.03 10.71
C SER A 152 -10.13 9.42 10.17
N ILE A 153 -9.72 8.90 9.01
CA ILE A 153 -8.52 9.27 8.25
C ILE A 153 -8.96 9.32 6.78
N ILE A 154 -8.57 10.36 6.04
CA ILE A 154 -8.96 10.55 4.63
C ILE A 154 -7.70 10.60 3.77
N ILE A 155 -7.50 9.58 2.95
CA ILE A 155 -6.38 9.49 1.98
C ILE A 155 -6.97 9.40 0.59
N LEU A 156 -6.51 10.27 -0.30
CA LEU A 156 -7.14 10.46 -1.59
C LEU A 156 -6.26 9.97 -2.72
N SER A 157 -6.86 9.24 -3.66
CA SER A 157 -6.17 8.86 -4.89
C SER A 157 -5.73 10.13 -5.65
N PRO A 158 -4.54 10.11 -6.29
CA PRO A 158 -4.05 11.25 -7.05
C PRO A 158 -4.69 11.37 -8.45
N THR A 159 -5.47 10.37 -8.86
CA THR A 159 -6.09 10.30 -10.19
C THR A 159 -7.47 10.95 -10.18
N TYR A 160 -8.00 11.26 -11.36
CA TYR A 160 -9.32 11.87 -11.48
C TYR A 160 -10.35 10.82 -11.92
N PRO A 161 -11.52 10.73 -11.27
CA PRO A 161 -11.91 11.45 -10.05
C PRO A 161 -11.16 10.97 -8.80
N GLU A 162 -10.93 11.87 -7.84
CA GLU A 162 -10.30 11.53 -6.56
C GLU A 162 -11.22 10.58 -5.77
N GLN A 163 -10.64 9.53 -5.18
CA GLN A 163 -11.37 8.56 -4.35
C GLN A 163 -10.76 8.48 -2.95
N ASN A 164 -11.62 8.36 -1.92
CA ASN A 164 -11.17 8.10 -0.56
C ASN A 164 -10.81 6.62 -0.39
N LEU A 165 -9.52 6.34 -0.30
CA LEU A 165 -8.96 5.00 -0.14
C LEU A 165 -9.15 4.44 1.27
N THR A 166 -9.44 5.29 2.24
CA THR A 166 -9.59 4.93 3.65
C THR A 166 -11.03 5.04 4.15
N LYS A 167 -12.00 4.88 3.23
CA LYS A 167 -13.44 4.98 3.55
C LYS A 167 -13.88 4.08 4.72
N GLN A 168 -13.26 2.92 4.86
CA GLN A 168 -13.59 1.91 5.88
C GLN A 168 -12.97 2.19 7.26
N ILE A 169 -12.04 3.16 7.37
CA ILE A 169 -11.35 3.47 8.62
C ILE A 169 -12.27 4.23 9.57
N ASN A 170 -12.54 3.65 10.75
CA ASN A 170 -13.39 4.24 11.78
C ASN A 170 -12.57 4.65 13.03
N LYS A 171 -13.25 5.17 14.05
CA LYS A 171 -12.61 5.63 15.29
C LYS A 171 -11.82 4.52 16.01
N SER A 172 -12.31 3.28 16.00
CA SER A 172 -11.67 2.15 16.66
C SER A 172 -10.40 1.73 15.94
N THR A 173 -10.47 1.53 14.62
CA THR A 173 -9.28 1.16 13.84
C THR A 173 -8.25 2.28 13.79
N THR A 174 -8.69 3.54 13.81
CA THR A 174 -7.79 4.71 13.95
C THR A 174 -6.97 4.67 15.24
N LYS A 175 -7.57 4.27 16.37
CA LYS A 175 -6.83 4.12 17.64
C LYS A 175 -5.73 3.06 17.52
N ILE A 176 -6.05 1.91 16.91
CA ILE A 176 -5.08 0.82 16.68
C ILE A 176 -3.95 1.29 15.75
N ILE A 177 -4.29 1.94 14.63
CA ILE A 177 -3.31 2.49 13.68
C ILE A 177 -2.39 3.50 14.39
N LYS A 178 -2.94 4.45 15.15
CA LYS A 178 -2.13 5.44 15.87
C LYS A 178 -1.26 4.82 16.96
N LYS A 179 -1.77 3.81 17.69
CA LYS A 179 -0.96 3.04 18.66
C LYS A 179 0.23 2.37 17.96
N ALA A 180 -0.02 1.64 16.87
CA ALA A 180 1.02 0.99 16.09
C ALA A 180 2.05 2.02 15.56
N MET A 181 1.60 3.13 14.96
CA MET A 181 2.48 4.19 14.46
C MET A 181 3.32 4.82 15.58
N LEU A 182 2.78 5.00 16.78
CA LEU A 182 3.51 5.54 17.93
C LEU A 182 4.64 4.60 18.36
N GLU A 183 4.37 3.30 18.40
CA GLU A 183 5.38 2.29 18.68
C GLU A 183 6.44 2.25 17.57
N GLY A 184 6.03 2.28 16.31
CA GLY A 184 6.93 2.38 15.15
C GLY A 184 7.84 3.61 15.21
N LEU A 185 7.30 4.76 15.61
CA LEU A 185 8.07 6.00 15.80
C LEU A 185 9.12 5.86 16.91
N LYS A 186 8.76 5.24 18.04
CA LYS A 186 9.69 5.01 19.15
C LYS A 186 10.83 4.10 18.73
N GLU A 187 10.55 3.03 18.00
CA GLU A 187 11.58 2.09 17.54
C GLU A 187 12.47 2.71 16.46
N ILE A 188 11.93 3.36 15.43
CA ILE A 188 12.74 3.91 14.33
C ILE A 188 13.70 5.00 14.80
N ARG A 189 13.37 5.75 15.85
CA ARG A 189 14.26 6.76 16.43
C ARG A 189 15.52 6.18 17.04
N LYS A 190 15.47 4.93 17.53
CA LYS A 190 16.65 4.22 18.04
C LYS A 190 17.67 3.95 16.93
N ALA A 191 17.22 3.89 15.67
CA ALA A 191 18.06 3.57 14.53
C ALA A 191 19.01 4.71 14.11
N ARG A 192 18.78 5.95 14.55
CA ARG A 192 19.54 7.13 14.08
C ARG A 192 21.04 7.06 14.30
N ASN A 193 21.47 6.42 15.40
CA ASN A 193 22.86 6.41 15.85
C ASN A 193 23.46 5.00 15.87
N LEU A 194 22.86 4.04 15.18
CA LEU A 194 23.35 2.66 15.14
C LEU A 194 24.53 2.51 14.18
N SER A 195 25.47 1.65 14.55
CA SER A 195 26.53 1.17 13.66
C SER A 195 25.99 0.27 12.54
N SER A 196 26.86 -0.06 11.58
CA SER A 196 26.50 -0.91 10.42
C SER A 196 26.18 -2.36 10.79
N GLU A 197 26.73 -2.87 11.89
CA GLU A 197 26.41 -4.18 12.44
C GLU A 197 25.04 -4.13 13.14
N GLU A 198 24.82 -3.15 14.01
CA GLU A 198 23.58 -3.01 14.79
C GLU A 198 22.36 -2.72 13.91
N ILE A 199 22.53 -1.99 12.80
CA ILE A 199 21.41 -1.64 11.92
C ILE A 199 20.79 -2.88 11.24
N LYS A 200 21.58 -3.93 10.98
CA LYS A 200 21.06 -5.17 10.38
C LYS A 200 20.11 -5.88 11.34
N ASP A 201 20.50 -6.01 12.59
CA ASP A 201 19.68 -6.66 13.61
C ASP A 201 18.49 -5.79 14.01
N PHE A 202 18.65 -4.48 14.00
CA PHE A 202 17.54 -3.54 14.13
C PHE A 202 16.46 -3.80 13.08
N TRP A 203 16.81 -3.91 11.79
CA TRP A 203 15.81 -4.14 10.74
C TRP A 203 15.10 -5.48 10.86
N LYS A 204 15.81 -6.54 11.27
CA LYS A 204 15.19 -7.85 11.54
C LYS A 204 14.11 -7.72 12.61
N LYS A 205 14.42 -7.06 13.73
CA LYS A 205 13.48 -6.85 14.84
C LYS A 205 12.34 -5.91 14.47
N PHE A 206 12.63 -4.79 13.80
CA PHE A 206 11.63 -3.81 13.39
C PHE A 206 10.60 -4.39 12.41
N LEU A 207 11.01 -5.37 11.61
CA LEU A 207 10.19 -6.07 10.63
C LEU A 207 9.81 -7.49 11.10
N GLU A 208 9.84 -7.76 12.40
CA GLU A 208 9.32 -9.01 12.95
C GLU A 208 7.78 -8.94 13.04
N PRO A 209 7.05 -10.01 12.65
CA PRO A 209 5.61 -10.09 12.86
C PRO A 209 5.27 -10.06 14.36
N LYS A 210 4.36 -9.16 14.76
CA LYS A 210 3.83 -9.17 16.13
C LYS A 210 2.92 -10.36 16.38
N LYS A 211 2.66 -10.65 17.65
CA LYS A 211 1.57 -11.56 18.01
C LYS A 211 0.26 -10.78 18.08
N ILE A 212 -0.84 -11.41 17.68
CA ILE A 212 -2.18 -10.79 17.75
C ILE A 212 -2.52 -10.34 19.18
N SER A 213 -2.01 -11.06 20.19
CA SER A 213 -2.18 -10.72 21.61
C SER A 213 -1.51 -9.40 22.04
N GLU A 214 -0.62 -8.84 21.23
CA GLU A 214 0.15 -7.63 21.56
C GLU A 214 -0.49 -6.33 21.01
N ILE A 215 -1.60 -6.46 20.28
CA ILE A 215 -2.25 -5.39 19.50
C ILE A 215 -3.43 -4.82 20.27
#